data_AF-A0A4Z2F454-F1
#
_entry.id   AF-A0A4Z2F454-F1
#
_cell.length_a   1.000
_cell.length_b   1.000
_cell.length_c   1.000
_cell.angle_alpha   90.00
_cell.angle_beta   90.00
_cell.angle_gamma   90.00
#
_symmetry.space_group_name_H-M   'P 1'
#
loop_
_entity.id
_entity.type
_entity.pdbx_description
1 polymer ?
#
loop_
_entity_poly.entity_id
_entity_poly.type
_entity_poly.pdbx_seq_one_letter_code
_entity_poly.pdbx_strand_id
1 'polypeptide(L)'
;MFCLHDRKMQKKLKKEWARWSGLFTGQPLNDVKCYFGEKVALYYLWLGWYTKLLVPAAALGVVVFLYGLAFFNTNPLIKEVCESNITMCPRCDKWCPVWQLSDTCTYAKVSHLFDNEGTVAFAMFMAIWATLFLELWKRHRARHVSRWKVYDWCEEEEELILEIVNDPNCNPKQFRHSYLRSTLVLTLVTLMLMLIIGLAQALVVFRVVAAPLMSEGSIKFIRDHANTVAIMIGAVLHYLTIQIMTRVNRWVALKLCDIEKTNSFAAMERNFTVKMFTFQFFTLFSSLFYVAFFLGRINGHPGEYARIAGRRLEECHPSGCLTDLFIQMAVIMLLKQTLNNIFEFIVPWLRNCLRRKTAKKLQRKCGQCYRKACHNNQGQYDACDICKLRDWLYNYHLAHTDAFSLFNEFLEMVVQFSFTTIFVAAFPLAPLLALINNVFEIRLDAIKMVNLERRLVPRKTNDIGELCMQGYINDTLSTAVLSHAGVGNDFLPDQMITSGGFNVTECR
;
A
#
# COMPACT_ATOMS: atom_id res chain seq x y z
N MET A 1 17.28 23.84 -0.43
CA MET A 1 16.69 24.62 -1.55
C MET A 1 15.27 24.14 -1.77
N PHE A 2 14.29 25.01 -2.03
CA PHE A 2 12.90 24.61 -2.31
C PHE A 2 12.24 25.59 -3.29
N CYS A 3 11.26 25.12 -4.08
CA CYS A 3 10.52 25.97 -5.00
C CYS A 3 9.40 26.73 -4.27
N LEU A 4 9.19 27.99 -4.64
CA LEU A 4 8.06 28.78 -4.15
C LEU A 4 6.78 28.44 -4.96
N HIS A 5 5.64 28.41 -4.29
CA HIS A 5 4.34 28.35 -4.96
C HIS A 5 4.04 29.67 -5.67
N ASP A 6 3.72 29.62 -6.97
CA ASP A 6 3.08 30.77 -7.63
C ASP A 6 1.63 30.89 -7.16
N ARG A 7 1.32 32.03 -6.54
CA ARG A 7 -0.01 32.35 -5.98
C ARG A 7 -1.13 32.33 -7.01
N LYS A 8 -0.88 32.73 -8.26
CA LYS A 8 -1.94 32.77 -9.29
C LYS A 8 -2.34 31.35 -9.67
N MET A 9 -1.37 30.53 -10.07
CA MET A 9 -1.60 29.12 -10.42
C MET A 9 -2.09 28.30 -9.22
N GLN A 10 -1.52 28.51 -8.01
CA GLN A 10 -1.96 27.82 -6.80
C GLN A 10 -3.43 28.11 -6.47
N LYS A 11 -3.87 29.37 -6.60
CA LYS A 11 -5.28 29.74 -6.39
C LYS A 11 -6.19 29.11 -7.44
N LYS A 12 -5.76 29.05 -8.71
CA LYS A 12 -6.50 28.38 -9.78
C LYS A 12 -6.67 26.89 -9.45
N LEU A 13 -5.58 26.19 -9.16
CA LEU A 13 -5.61 24.76 -8.81
C LEU A 13 -6.44 24.48 -7.55
N LYS A 14 -6.36 25.34 -6.54
CA LYS A 14 -7.22 25.27 -5.36
C LYS A 14 -8.70 25.45 -5.69
N LYS A 15 -9.00 26.34 -6.65
CA LYS A 15 -10.36 26.63 -7.08
C LYS A 15 -10.90 25.53 -8.02
N GLU A 16 -10.10 24.86 -8.80
CA GLU A 16 -10.63 23.93 -9.80
C GLU A 16 -10.51 22.47 -9.39
N TRP A 17 -9.54 22.14 -8.54
CA TRP A 17 -9.13 20.76 -8.30
C TRP A 17 -8.93 20.41 -6.82
N ALA A 18 -8.11 21.17 -6.09
CA ALA A 18 -7.75 20.87 -4.70
C ALA A 18 -8.82 21.37 -3.69
N ARG A 19 -10.03 20.83 -3.81
CA ARG A 19 -11.20 21.12 -2.97
C ARG A 19 -12.14 19.92 -2.86
N TRP A 20 -12.80 19.78 -1.71
CA TRP A 20 -13.79 18.73 -1.48
C TRP A 20 -15.03 18.84 -2.38
N SER A 21 -15.49 20.05 -2.70
CA SER A 21 -16.63 20.26 -3.60
C SER A 21 -16.34 19.93 -5.07
N GLY A 22 -15.09 19.64 -5.42
CA GLY A 22 -14.69 19.16 -6.73
C GLY A 22 -14.66 17.63 -6.85
N LEU A 23 -15.26 16.86 -5.93
CA LEU A 23 -15.14 15.39 -5.95
C LEU A 23 -15.53 14.78 -7.32
N PHE A 24 -16.59 15.30 -7.94
CA PHE A 24 -17.11 14.83 -9.23
C PHE A 24 -16.55 15.56 -10.46
N THR A 25 -15.68 16.56 -10.29
CA THR A 25 -15.08 17.27 -11.43
C THR A 25 -13.87 16.50 -11.98
N GLY A 26 -13.67 16.54 -13.29
CA GLY A 26 -12.50 15.93 -13.93
C GLY A 26 -11.17 16.49 -13.41
N GLN A 27 -10.09 15.72 -13.54
CA GLN A 27 -8.75 16.16 -13.13
C GLN A 27 -8.11 17.05 -14.22
N PRO A 28 -7.64 18.28 -13.91
CA PRO A 28 -7.01 19.17 -14.87
C PRO A 28 -5.52 18.81 -15.05
N LEU A 29 -5.25 17.64 -15.65
CA LEU A 29 -3.90 17.07 -15.79
C LEU A 29 -2.88 18.02 -16.42
N ASN A 30 -3.27 18.80 -17.42
CA ASN A 30 -2.36 19.75 -18.06
C ASN A 30 -1.92 20.88 -17.12
N ASP A 31 -2.83 21.40 -16.30
CA ASP A 31 -2.50 22.45 -15.31
C ASP A 31 -1.60 21.88 -14.19
N VAL A 32 -1.87 20.65 -13.75
CA VAL A 32 -1.04 19.93 -12.78
C VAL A 32 0.37 19.73 -13.34
N LYS A 33 0.49 19.28 -14.59
CA LYS A 33 1.77 19.11 -15.27
C LYS A 33 2.55 20.42 -15.36
N CYS A 34 1.91 21.50 -15.82
CA CYS A 34 2.57 22.80 -15.93
C CYS A 34 3.03 23.36 -14.57
N TYR A 35 2.37 22.96 -13.48
CA TYR A 35 2.68 23.47 -12.14
C TYR A 35 3.66 22.59 -11.35
N PHE A 36 3.50 21.27 -11.37
CA PHE A 36 4.30 20.32 -10.57
C PHE A 36 5.25 19.46 -11.41
N GLY A 37 5.17 19.50 -12.74
CA GLY A 37 5.96 18.67 -13.66
C GLY A 37 5.26 17.37 -14.04
N GLU A 38 5.88 16.66 -15.00
CA GLU A 38 5.37 15.41 -15.56
C GLU A 38 5.31 14.29 -14.51
N LYS A 39 6.27 14.18 -13.58
CA LYS A 39 6.29 13.12 -12.55
C LYS A 39 5.05 13.13 -11.67
N VAL A 40 4.63 14.31 -11.19
CA VAL A 40 3.39 14.46 -10.40
C VAL A 40 2.15 14.30 -11.28
N ALA A 41 2.17 14.80 -12.52
CA ALA A 41 1.04 14.61 -13.42
C ALA A 41 0.79 13.14 -13.77
N LEU A 42 1.86 12.34 -13.89
CA LEU A 42 1.80 10.93 -14.17
C LEU A 42 1.22 10.12 -13.00
N TYR A 43 1.52 10.51 -11.75
CA TYR A 43 0.86 9.98 -10.54
C TYR A 43 -0.65 10.12 -10.61
N TYR A 44 -1.15 11.35 -10.81
CA TYR A 44 -2.59 11.60 -10.88
C TYR A 44 -3.25 10.97 -12.12
N LEU A 45 -2.51 10.84 -13.22
CA LEU A 45 -2.97 10.11 -14.39
C LEU A 45 -3.21 8.63 -14.07
N TRP A 46 -2.25 7.98 -13.41
CA TRP A 46 -2.35 6.59 -12.98
C TRP A 46 -3.46 6.40 -11.95
N LEU A 47 -3.50 7.23 -10.92
CA LEU A 47 -4.50 7.14 -9.87
C LEU A 47 -5.93 7.34 -10.42
N GLY A 48 -6.09 8.28 -11.36
CA GLY A 48 -7.35 8.48 -12.07
C GLY A 48 -7.74 7.31 -12.97
N TRP A 49 -6.78 6.68 -13.64
CA TRP A 49 -7.01 5.50 -14.48
C TRP A 49 -7.38 4.26 -13.64
N TYR A 50 -6.63 4.02 -12.57
CA TYR A 50 -6.90 2.98 -11.58
C TYR A 50 -8.30 3.11 -11.00
N THR A 51 -8.69 4.31 -10.54
CA THR A 51 -10.04 4.56 -10.00
C THR A 51 -11.15 4.27 -11.03
N LYS A 52 -10.96 4.64 -12.30
CA LYS A 52 -11.95 4.40 -13.37
C LYS A 52 -12.10 2.91 -13.67
N LEU A 53 -11.00 2.17 -13.79
CA LEU A 53 -11.05 0.73 -14.06
C LEU A 53 -11.48 -0.09 -12.85
N LEU A 54 -11.38 0.44 -11.64
CA LEU A 54 -11.87 -0.22 -10.43
C LEU A 54 -13.41 -0.23 -10.33
N VAL A 55 -14.10 0.67 -11.03
CA VAL A 55 -15.59 0.75 -11.06
C VAL A 55 -16.25 -0.56 -11.49
N PRO A 56 -15.93 -1.19 -12.64
CA PRO A 56 -16.53 -2.46 -13.03
C PRO A 56 -16.20 -3.59 -12.05
N ALA A 57 -14.99 -3.62 -11.48
CA ALA A 57 -14.62 -4.60 -10.46
C ALA A 57 -15.43 -4.44 -9.17
N ALA A 58 -15.61 -3.20 -8.71
CA ALA A 58 -16.45 -2.90 -7.55
C ALA A 58 -17.92 -3.24 -7.80
N ALA A 59 -18.45 -2.92 -8.99
CA ALA A 59 -19.82 -3.25 -9.36
C ALA A 59 -20.07 -4.77 -9.34
N LEU A 60 -19.18 -5.55 -9.96
CA LEU A 60 -19.30 -7.01 -9.97
C LEU A 60 -19.12 -7.60 -8.56
N GLY A 61 -18.18 -7.08 -7.77
CA GLY A 61 -17.98 -7.49 -6.37
C GLY A 61 -19.22 -7.25 -5.51
N VAL A 62 -19.91 -6.12 -5.70
CA VAL A 62 -21.20 -5.85 -5.03
C VAL A 62 -22.29 -6.80 -5.50
N VAL A 63 -22.36 -7.12 -6.79
CA VAL A 63 -23.34 -8.10 -7.32
C VAL A 63 -23.14 -9.48 -6.68
N VAL A 64 -21.89 -9.95 -6.61
CA VAL A 64 -21.55 -11.23 -5.97
C VAL A 64 -21.86 -11.22 -4.48
N PHE A 65 -21.62 -10.10 -3.79
CA PHE A 65 -21.98 -9.94 -2.39
C PHE A 65 -23.50 -9.95 -2.17
N LEU A 66 -24.27 -9.25 -3.01
CA LEU A 66 -25.74 -9.25 -2.96
C LEU A 66 -26.32 -10.63 -3.29
N TYR A 67 -25.68 -11.37 -4.20
CA TYR A 67 -26.01 -12.77 -4.47
C TYR A 67 -25.83 -13.62 -3.21
N GLY A 68 -24.69 -13.51 -2.52
CA GLY A 68 -24.48 -14.18 -1.23
C GLY A 68 -25.54 -13.81 -0.17
N LEU A 69 -25.96 -12.55 -0.12
CA LEU A 69 -27.05 -12.08 0.76
C LEU A 69 -28.43 -12.59 0.37
N ALA A 70 -28.71 -12.85 -0.91
CA ALA A 70 -30.01 -13.36 -1.34
C ALA A 70 -30.16 -14.87 -1.03
N PHE A 71 -29.06 -15.63 -1.16
CA PHE A 71 -29.09 -17.10 -1.13
C PHE A 71 -28.51 -17.74 0.16
N PHE A 72 -28.16 -16.96 1.20
CA PHE A 72 -27.63 -17.55 2.44
C PHE A 72 -28.67 -18.36 3.24
N ASN A 73 -29.96 -18.02 3.16
CA ASN A 73 -31.00 -18.78 3.89
C ASN A 73 -31.37 -20.10 3.21
N THR A 74 -31.02 -20.28 1.94
CA THR A 74 -31.37 -21.48 1.16
C THR A 74 -30.28 -22.55 1.17
N ASN A 75 -29.08 -22.25 1.69
CA ASN A 75 -28.00 -23.22 1.67
C ASN A 75 -28.23 -24.33 2.72
N PRO A 76 -28.27 -25.61 2.31
CA PRO A 76 -28.44 -26.74 3.24
C PRO A 76 -27.35 -26.79 4.33
N LEU A 77 -26.10 -26.42 4.04
CA LEU A 77 -25.00 -26.46 5.00
C LEU A 77 -25.20 -25.51 6.18
N ILE A 78 -25.74 -24.31 5.93
CA ILE A 78 -26.02 -23.34 7.01
C ILE A 78 -27.16 -23.87 7.89
N LYS A 79 -28.18 -24.47 7.28
CA LYS A 79 -29.31 -25.04 8.00
C LYS A 79 -28.85 -26.19 8.91
N GLU A 80 -27.98 -27.07 8.43
CA GLU A 80 -27.38 -28.14 9.22
C GLU A 80 -26.59 -27.58 10.42
N VAL A 81 -25.75 -26.57 10.24
CA VAL A 81 -25.00 -25.95 11.34
C VAL A 81 -25.94 -25.32 12.38
N CYS A 82 -26.94 -24.55 11.94
CA CYS A 82 -27.84 -23.83 12.83
C CYS A 82 -28.83 -24.73 13.59
N GLU A 83 -29.21 -25.87 13.02
CA GLU A 83 -30.15 -26.83 13.64
C GLU A 83 -29.43 -28.01 14.34
N SER A 84 -28.09 -28.04 14.31
CA SER A 84 -27.31 -29.13 14.89
C SER A 84 -27.28 -29.11 16.42
N ASN A 85 -27.44 -30.30 17.03
CA ASN A 85 -27.22 -30.54 18.47
C ASN A 85 -25.84 -31.18 18.74
N ILE A 86 -24.86 -30.95 17.87
CA ILE A 86 -23.54 -31.60 17.96
C ILE A 86 -22.66 -30.82 18.96
N THR A 87 -22.16 -31.52 19.98
CA THR A 87 -21.20 -30.98 20.94
C THR A 87 -19.78 -31.07 20.40
N MET A 88 -19.09 -29.93 20.36
CA MET A 88 -17.72 -29.81 19.87
C MET A 88 -16.70 -29.91 21.00
N CYS A 89 -15.50 -30.39 20.65
CA CYS A 89 -14.39 -30.50 21.59
C CYS A 89 -13.93 -29.13 22.11
N PRO A 90 -13.43 -29.05 23.36
CA PRO A 90 -12.88 -27.83 23.89
C PRO A 90 -11.57 -27.47 23.16
N ARG A 91 -11.42 -26.18 22.83
CA ARG A 91 -10.25 -25.66 22.10
C ARG A 91 -9.01 -25.44 22.97
N CYS A 92 -9.15 -25.66 24.27
CA CYS A 92 -8.15 -25.30 25.27
C CYS A 92 -8.02 -26.45 26.28
N ASP A 93 -6.82 -26.61 26.85
CA ASP A 93 -6.50 -27.79 27.66
C ASP A 93 -7.11 -27.74 29.08
N LYS A 94 -7.44 -26.57 29.63
CA LYS A 94 -7.88 -26.42 31.03
C LYS A 94 -9.22 -25.71 31.22
N TRP A 95 -9.37 -24.50 30.69
CA TRP A 95 -10.45 -23.58 31.06
C TRP A 95 -11.44 -23.30 29.92
N CYS A 96 -11.82 -24.32 29.14
CA CYS A 96 -12.77 -24.14 28.05
C CYS A 96 -13.92 -25.15 28.14
N PRO A 97 -15.17 -24.68 28.24
CA PRO A 97 -16.32 -25.57 28.19
C PRO A 97 -16.43 -26.20 26.81
N VAL A 98 -17.08 -27.37 26.76
CA VAL A 98 -17.64 -27.88 25.50
C VAL A 98 -18.67 -26.87 24.98
N TRP A 99 -18.74 -26.72 23.66
CA TRP A 99 -19.60 -25.75 23.00
C TRP A 99 -20.46 -26.45 21.95
N GLN A 100 -21.62 -25.90 21.64
CA GLN A 100 -22.52 -26.47 20.65
C GLN A 100 -22.22 -25.88 19.27
N LEU A 101 -22.33 -26.70 18.22
CA LEU A 101 -22.10 -26.23 16.85
C LEU A 101 -23.13 -25.14 16.43
N SER A 102 -24.37 -25.21 16.93
CA SER A 102 -25.43 -24.21 16.73
C SER A 102 -25.02 -22.79 17.15
N ASP A 103 -24.17 -22.64 18.17
CA ASP A 103 -23.68 -21.33 18.64
C ASP A 103 -22.90 -20.57 17.56
N THR A 104 -22.43 -21.28 16.53
CA THR A 104 -21.65 -20.73 15.43
C THR A 104 -22.48 -20.32 14.21
N CYS A 105 -23.81 -20.46 14.28
CA CYS A 105 -24.74 -20.21 13.18
C CYS A 105 -24.59 -18.81 12.56
N THR A 106 -24.47 -17.76 13.38
CA THR A 106 -24.28 -16.38 12.88
C THR A 106 -23.00 -16.25 12.07
N TYR A 107 -21.94 -16.91 12.52
CA TYR A 107 -20.66 -16.84 11.84
C TYR A 107 -20.61 -17.72 10.58
N ALA A 108 -21.27 -18.88 10.57
CA ALA A 108 -21.43 -19.69 9.37
C ALA A 108 -22.15 -18.93 8.25
N LYS A 109 -23.18 -18.14 8.60
CA LYS A 109 -23.86 -17.23 7.66
C LYS A 109 -22.91 -16.18 7.08
N VAL A 110 -22.06 -15.58 7.94
CA VAL A 110 -21.06 -14.59 7.49
C VAL A 110 -19.98 -15.24 6.62
N SER A 111 -19.55 -16.46 6.93
CA SER A 111 -18.53 -17.16 6.15
C SER A 111 -19.02 -17.46 4.73
N HIS A 112 -20.23 -18.02 4.59
CA HIS A 112 -20.86 -18.30 3.30
C HIS A 112 -21.15 -17.05 2.46
N LEU A 113 -21.32 -15.88 3.09
CA LEU A 113 -21.47 -14.62 2.36
C LEU A 113 -20.24 -14.31 1.50
N PHE A 114 -19.06 -14.73 1.95
CA PHE A 114 -17.78 -14.50 1.27
C PHE A 114 -17.22 -15.75 0.58
N ASP A 115 -17.59 -16.95 1.04
CA ASP A 115 -17.22 -18.22 0.43
C ASP A 115 -18.42 -18.83 -0.31
N ASN A 116 -18.63 -18.38 -1.55
CA ASN A 116 -19.69 -18.86 -2.42
C ASN A 116 -19.15 -19.11 -3.83
N GLU A 117 -19.88 -19.88 -4.64
CA GLU A 117 -19.45 -20.17 -6.02
C GLU A 117 -19.23 -18.90 -6.86
N GLY A 118 -19.95 -17.82 -6.54
CA GLY A 118 -19.79 -16.51 -7.17
C GLY A 118 -18.43 -15.85 -6.86
N THR A 119 -17.84 -16.08 -5.70
CA THR A 119 -16.51 -15.52 -5.37
C THR A 119 -15.39 -16.21 -6.13
N VAL A 120 -15.55 -17.48 -6.49
CA VAL A 120 -14.63 -18.19 -7.41
C VAL A 120 -14.68 -17.56 -8.81
N ALA A 121 -15.88 -17.33 -9.34
CA ALA A 121 -16.06 -16.63 -10.62
C ALA A 121 -15.49 -15.20 -10.58
N PHE A 122 -15.67 -14.51 -9.45
CA PHE A 122 -15.11 -13.19 -9.22
C PHE A 122 -13.57 -13.20 -9.19
N ALA A 123 -12.96 -14.19 -8.55
CA ALA A 123 -11.50 -14.32 -8.52
C ALA A 123 -10.91 -14.51 -9.93
N MET A 124 -11.55 -15.32 -10.78
CA MET A 124 -11.16 -15.46 -12.19
C MET A 124 -11.30 -14.14 -12.96
N PHE A 125 -12.43 -13.44 -12.77
CA PHE A 125 -12.61 -12.11 -13.35
C PHE A 125 -11.52 -11.13 -12.89
N MET A 126 -11.14 -11.16 -11.62
CA MET A 126 -10.13 -10.24 -11.07
C MET A 126 -8.72 -10.51 -11.62
N ALA A 127 -8.38 -11.76 -11.93
CA ALA A 127 -7.13 -12.09 -12.62
C ALA A 127 -7.11 -11.51 -14.05
N ILE A 128 -8.21 -11.64 -14.79
CA ILE A 128 -8.37 -11.05 -16.12
C ILE A 128 -8.37 -9.52 -16.03
N TRP A 129 -9.07 -8.96 -15.06
CA TRP A 129 -9.14 -7.52 -14.83
C TRP A 129 -7.75 -6.94 -14.53
N ALA A 130 -6.93 -7.60 -13.70
CA ALA A 130 -5.59 -7.13 -13.35
C ALA A 130 -4.66 -7.11 -14.57
N THR A 131 -4.71 -8.14 -15.42
CA THR A 131 -3.91 -8.18 -16.66
C THR A 131 -4.36 -7.12 -17.66
N LEU A 132 -5.68 -6.97 -17.87
CA LEU A 132 -6.24 -5.91 -18.71
C LEU A 132 -5.90 -4.51 -18.19
N PHE A 133 -5.96 -4.29 -16.87
CA PHE A 133 -5.62 -3.03 -16.24
C PHE A 133 -4.19 -2.60 -16.61
N LEU A 134 -3.21 -3.51 -16.45
CA LEU A 134 -1.81 -3.22 -16.76
C LEU A 134 -1.58 -2.94 -18.24
N GLU A 135 -2.11 -3.77 -19.13
CA GLU A 135 -1.91 -3.61 -20.57
C GLU A 135 -2.58 -2.33 -21.10
N LEU A 136 -3.80 -2.04 -20.63
CA LEU A 136 -4.48 -0.80 -20.98
C LEU A 136 -3.76 0.42 -20.40
N TRP A 137 -3.20 0.31 -19.20
CA TRP A 137 -2.42 1.38 -18.60
C TRP A 137 -1.14 1.67 -19.40
N LYS A 138 -0.37 0.66 -19.82
CA LYS A 138 0.81 0.85 -20.69
C LYS A 138 0.47 1.66 -21.93
N ARG A 139 -0.64 1.31 -22.59
CA ARG A 139 -1.14 2.04 -23.78
C ARG A 139 -1.61 3.45 -23.42
N HIS A 140 -2.26 3.64 -22.28
CA HIS A 140 -2.74 4.94 -21.82
C HIS A 140 -1.60 5.89 -21.46
N ARG A 141 -0.58 5.38 -20.77
CA ARG A 141 0.67 6.05 -20.43
C ARG A 141 1.40 6.50 -21.70
N ALA A 142 1.65 5.58 -22.63
CA ALA A 142 2.37 5.87 -23.87
C ALA A 142 1.77 7.04 -24.66
N ARG A 143 0.43 7.12 -24.74
CA ARG A 143 -0.27 8.25 -25.39
C ARG A 143 0.00 9.59 -24.73
N HIS A 144 -0.02 9.65 -23.39
CA HIS A 144 0.18 10.89 -22.66
C HIS A 144 1.64 11.33 -22.66
N VAL A 145 2.55 10.38 -22.43
CA VAL A 145 4.00 10.59 -22.46
C VAL A 145 4.45 11.08 -23.85
N SER A 146 3.91 10.49 -24.93
CA SER A 146 4.14 10.96 -26.30
C SER A 146 3.59 12.37 -26.53
N ARG A 147 2.36 12.66 -26.06
CA ARG A 147 1.78 14.02 -26.12
C ARG A 147 2.59 15.05 -25.34
N TRP A 148 3.23 14.63 -24.25
CA TRP A 148 4.11 15.48 -23.45
C TRP A 148 5.52 15.61 -24.01
N LYS A 149 5.85 14.91 -25.11
CA LYS A 149 7.17 14.88 -25.75
C LYS A 149 8.28 14.42 -24.79
N VAL A 150 7.96 13.46 -23.92
CA VAL A 150 8.91 12.86 -22.97
C VAL A 150 9.02 11.35 -23.16
N TYR A 151 8.71 10.83 -24.35
CA TYR A 151 8.77 9.37 -24.60
C TYR A 151 10.19 8.83 -24.55
N ASP A 152 11.11 9.41 -25.33
CA ASP A 152 12.53 9.05 -25.36
C ASP A 152 13.34 9.72 -24.23
N TRP A 153 12.68 10.11 -23.14
CA TRP A 153 13.34 10.77 -22.02
C TRP A 153 14.12 9.75 -21.17
N CYS A 154 15.40 10.02 -20.92
CA CYS A 154 16.23 9.23 -20.03
C CYS A 154 16.69 10.08 -18.84
N GLU A 155 16.22 9.75 -17.62
CA GLU A 155 16.57 10.50 -16.40
C GLU A 155 18.09 10.45 -16.11
N GLU A 156 18.74 9.33 -16.39
CA GLU A 156 20.20 9.17 -16.18
C GLU A 156 21.03 10.09 -17.10
N GLU A 157 20.59 10.27 -18.34
CA GLU A 157 21.25 11.17 -19.29
C GLU A 157 21.07 12.64 -18.89
N GLU A 158 19.89 13.03 -18.43
CA GLU A 158 19.65 14.39 -17.94
C GLU A 158 20.53 14.71 -16.73
N GLU A 159 20.65 13.80 -15.76
CA GLU A 159 21.53 13.98 -14.61
C GLU A 159 22.99 14.18 -15.03
N LEU A 160 23.45 13.38 -15.98
CA LEU A 160 24.81 13.50 -16.52
C LEU A 160 25.03 14.84 -17.24
N ILE A 161 24.08 15.27 -18.08
CA ILE A 161 24.12 16.56 -18.76
C ILE A 161 24.16 17.70 -17.73
N LEU A 162 23.34 17.64 -16.69
CA LEU A 162 23.32 18.64 -15.63
C LEU A 162 24.63 18.68 -14.84
N GLU A 163 25.30 17.54 -14.62
CA GLU A 163 26.61 17.49 -13.96
C GLU A 163 27.68 18.18 -14.84
N ILE A 164 27.69 17.91 -16.15
CA ILE A 164 28.61 18.53 -17.11
C ILE A 164 28.35 20.03 -17.28
N VAL A 165 27.08 20.45 -17.30
CA VAL A 165 26.72 21.88 -17.43
C VAL A 165 27.10 22.67 -16.19
N ASN A 166 26.98 22.07 -15.00
CA ASN A 166 27.35 22.73 -13.75
C ASN A 166 28.87 22.73 -13.50
N ASP A 167 29.61 21.75 -14.02
CA ASP A 167 31.07 21.66 -13.90
C ASP A 167 31.73 21.39 -15.27
N PRO A 168 32.32 22.42 -15.92
CA PRO A 168 33.00 22.27 -17.21
C PRO A 168 34.21 21.33 -17.19
N ASN A 169 34.80 21.08 -16.00
CA ASN A 169 35.94 20.18 -15.81
C ASN A 169 35.51 18.80 -15.30
N CYS A 170 34.22 18.45 -15.44
CA CYS A 170 33.69 17.17 -14.98
C CYS A 170 34.40 16.00 -15.68
N ASN A 171 35.16 15.21 -14.91
CA ASN A 171 35.69 13.95 -15.39
C ASN A 171 34.60 12.87 -15.28
N PRO A 172 34.36 12.06 -16.32
CA PRO A 172 33.37 11.00 -16.26
C PRO A 172 33.68 10.05 -15.10
N LYS A 173 32.72 9.85 -14.19
CA LYS A 173 32.87 8.90 -13.07
C LYS A 173 33.03 7.49 -13.64
N GLN A 174 34.23 6.94 -13.55
CA GLN A 174 34.50 5.58 -14.01
C GLN A 174 33.87 4.57 -13.03
N PHE A 175 32.69 4.05 -13.39
CA PHE A 175 31.99 3.08 -12.57
C PHE A 175 32.53 1.66 -12.81
N ARG A 176 33.07 1.04 -11.76
CA ARG A 176 33.39 -0.40 -11.75
C ARG A 176 32.40 -1.12 -10.84
N HIS A 177 31.57 -1.97 -11.43
CA HIS A 177 30.67 -2.81 -10.67
C HIS A 177 31.47 -3.76 -9.77
N SER A 178 31.20 -3.73 -8.47
CA SER A 178 31.85 -4.61 -7.50
C SER A 178 30.90 -5.74 -7.13
N TYR A 179 31.14 -6.92 -7.69
CA TYR A 179 30.35 -8.12 -7.41
C TYR A 179 30.29 -8.42 -5.90
N LEU A 180 31.38 -8.19 -5.16
CA LEU A 180 31.44 -8.43 -3.72
C LEU A 180 30.52 -7.50 -2.92
N ARG A 181 30.35 -6.24 -3.34
CA ARG A 181 29.38 -5.33 -2.72
C ARG A 181 27.95 -5.72 -3.07
N SER A 182 27.70 -6.09 -4.32
CA SER A 182 26.38 -6.53 -4.76
C SER A 182 25.94 -7.81 -4.04
N THR A 183 26.81 -8.81 -3.89
CA THR A 183 26.51 -10.02 -3.13
C THR A 183 26.31 -9.73 -1.65
N LEU A 184 27.10 -8.85 -1.04
CA LEU A 184 26.90 -8.41 0.34
C LEU A 184 25.56 -7.70 0.53
N VAL A 185 25.16 -6.83 -0.40
CA VAL A 185 23.85 -6.16 -0.34
C VAL A 185 22.74 -7.18 -0.49
N LEU A 186 22.87 -8.16 -1.39
CA LEU A 186 21.89 -9.23 -1.56
C LEU A 186 21.75 -10.07 -0.29
N THR A 187 22.85 -10.49 0.34
CA THR A 187 22.80 -11.27 1.58
C THR A 187 22.17 -10.47 2.72
N LEU A 188 22.52 -9.18 2.87
CA LEU A 188 21.87 -8.32 3.87
C LEU A 188 20.37 -8.14 3.60
N VAL A 189 19.95 -7.98 2.35
CA VAL A 189 18.53 -7.92 1.98
C VAL A 189 17.82 -9.22 2.37
N THR A 190 18.39 -10.39 2.05
CA THR A 190 17.80 -11.68 2.43
C THR A 190 17.72 -11.87 3.95
N LEU A 191 18.75 -11.49 4.70
CA LEU A 191 18.75 -11.56 6.17
C LEU A 191 17.66 -10.67 6.76
N MET A 192 17.51 -9.46 6.21
CA MET A 192 16.46 -8.53 6.60
C MET A 192 15.06 -9.11 6.32
N LEU A 193 14.86 -9.76 5.17
CA LEU A 193 13.60 -10.43 4.86
C LEU A 193 13.28 -11.57 5.84
N MET A 194 14.27 -12.39 6.20
CA MET A 194 14.09 -13.43 7.21
C MET A 194 13.73 -12.84 8.57
N LEU A 195 14.33 -11.72 8.96
CA LEU A 195 13.98 -10.99 10.18
C LEU A 195 12.52 -10.50 10.14
N ILE A 196 12.09 -9.87 9.04
CA ILE A 196 10.69 -9.41 8.88
C ILE A 196 9.72 -10.58 9.01
N ILE A 197 9.98 -11.68 8.28
CA ILE A 197 9.10 -12.85 8.28
C ILE A 197 9.06 -13.46 9.69
N GLY A 198 10.21 -13.61 10.35
CA GLY A 198 10.30 -14.12 11.72
C GLY A 198 9.57 -13.24 12.73
N LEU A 199 9.68 -11.92 12.66
CA LEU A 199 8.96 -10.99 13.54
C LEU A 199 7.45 -11.02 13.29
N ALA A 200 7.02 -11.10 12.02
CA ALA A 200 5.61 -11.22 11.68
C ALA A 200 5.01 -12.52 12.23
N GLN A 201 5.72 -13.64 12.11
CA GLN A 201 5.32 -14.92 12.68
C GLN A 201 5.33 -14.91 14.20
N ALA A 202 6.35 -14.31 14.83
CA ALA A 202 6.44 -14.17 16.29
C ALA A 202 5.26 -13.38 16.86
N LEU A 203 4.75 -12.37 16.14
CA LEU A 203 3.56 -11.63 16.55
C LEU A 203 2.30 -12.50 16.52
N VAL A 204 2.15 -13.34 15.49
CA VAL A 204 1.03 -14.30 15.45
C VAL A 204 1.16 -15.31 16.60
N VAL A 205 2.35 -15.86 16.84
CA VAL A 205 2.61 -16.75 17.98
C VAL A 205 2.31 -16.05 19.32
N PHE A 206 2.65 -14.77 19.47
CA PHE A 206 2.32 -14.00 20.66
C PHE A 206 0.80 -13.92 20.89
N ARG A 207 0.00 -13.71 19.83
CA ARG A 207 -1.48 -13.76 19.92
C ARG A 207 -1.97 -15.11 20.43
N VAL A 208 -1.41 -16.20 19.91
CA VAL A 208 -1.72 -17.59 20.32
C VAL A 208 -1.48 -17.79 21.82
N VAL A 209 -0.35 -17.30 22.33
CA VAL A 209 0.04 -17.49 23.73
C VAL A 209 -0.72 -16.55 24.68
N ALA A 210 -1.07 -15.35 24.22
CA ALA A 210 -1.75 -14.35 25.03
C ALA A 210 -3.18 -14.74 25.39
N ALA A 211 -3.95 -15.34 24.47
CA ALA A 211 -5.34 -15.74 24.71
C ALA A 211 -5.52 -16.73 25.89
N PRO A 212 -4.81 -17.88 25.96
CA PRO A 212 -4.90 -18.79 27.09
C PRO A 212 -4.33 -18.17 28.38
N LEU A 213 -3.26 -17.38 28.30
CA LEU A 213 -2.70 -16.68 29.47
C LEU A 213 -3.71 -15.69 30.09
N MET A 214 -4.46 -14.98 29.25
CA MET A 214 -5.52 -14.07 29.69
C MET A 214 -6.71 -14.81 30.31
N SER A 215 -7.01 -16.03 29.84
CA SER A 215 -8.05 -16.89 30.44
C SER A 215 -7.64 -17.43 31.82
N GLU A 216 -6.34 -17.65 32.06
CA GLU A 216 -5.77 -18.07 33.35
C GLU A 216 -5.59 -16.89 34.33
N GLY A 217 -5.82 -15.65 33.90
CA GLY A 217 -5.62 -14.43 34.68
C GLY A 217 -6.65 -14.22 35.81
N SER A 218 -6.26 -13.43 36.82
CA SER A 218 -7.08 -13.15 38.01
C SER A 218 -8.23 -12.16 37.77
N ILE A 219 -8.19 -11.38 36.68
CA ILE A 219 -9.16 -10.33 36.39
C ILE A 219 -10.40 -10.93 35.70
N LYS A 220 -11.53 -10.99 36.42
CA LYS A 220 -12.80 -11.57 35.92
C LYS A 220 -13.24 -11.03 34.56
N PHE A 221 -13.15 -9.71 34.34
CA PHE A 221 -13.53 -9.09 33.06
C PHE A 221 -12.71 -9.60 31.86
N ILE A 222 -11.39 -9.73 32.03
CA ILE A 222 -10.49 -10.24 30.97
C ILE A 222 -10.76 -11.72 30.73
N ARG A 223 -11.03 -12.49 31.78
CA ARG A 223 -11.34 -13.92 31.66
C ARG A 223 -12.62 -14.15 30.86
N ASP A 224 -13.68 -13.38 31.12
CA ASP A 224 -14.97 -13.55 30.45
C ASP A 224 -14.94 -13.09 28.98
N HIS A 225 -14.04 -12.17 28.62
CA HIS A 225 -13.89 -11.62 27.26
C HIS A 225 -12.51 -11.93 26.63
N ALA A 226 -11.84 -12.99 27.07
CA ALA A 226 -10.42 -13.24 26.77
C ALA A 226 -10.13 -13.28 25.25
N ASN A 227 -10.99 -13.95 24.47
CA ASN A 227 -10.82 -14.05 23.02
C ASN A 227 -10.93 -12.69 22.32
N THR A 228 -11.96 -11.90 22.64
CA THR A 228 -12.18 -10.57 22.04
C THR A 228 -11.06 -9.60 22.43
N VAL A 229 -10.61 -9.64 23.68
CA VAL A 229 -9.50 -8.82 24.18
C VAL A 229 -8.19 -9.21 23.50
N ALA A 230 -7.90 -10.51 23.34
CA ALA A 230 -6.72 -10.99 22.65
C ALA A 230 -6.71 -10.60 21.16
N ILE A 231 -7.86 -10.66 20.48
CA ILE A 231 -8.01 -10.20 19.09
C ILE A 231 -7.71 -8.69 18.97
N MET A 232 -8.29 -7.88 19.87
CA MET A 232 -8.08 -6.42 19.85
C MET A 232 -6.64 -6.03 20.17
N ILE A 233 -6.02 -6.65 21.18
CA ILE A 233 -4.60 -6.42 21.53
C ILE A 233 -3.70 -6.86 20.38
N GLY A 234 -3.97 -8.02 19.77
CA GLY A 234 -3.26 -8.50 18.59
C GLY A 234 -3.33 -7.52 17.42
N ALA A 235 -4.52 -6.97 17.13
CA ALA A 235 -4.70 -5.98 16.07
C ALA A 235 -3.91 -4.68 16.33
N VAL A 236 -3.93 -4.18 17.56
CA VAL A 236 -3.16 -2.97 17.94
C VAL A 236 -1.66 -3.22 17.85
N LEU A 237 -1.16 -4.36 18.36
CA LEU A 237 0.26 -4.71 18.28
C LEU A 237 0.71 -4.92 16.83
N HIS A 238 -0.12 -5.54 16.00
CA HIS A 238 0.14 -5.72 14.57
C HIS A 238 0.28 -4.38 13.87
N TYR A 239 -0.66 -3.45 14.10
CA TYR A 239 -0.60 -2.09 13.57
C TYR A 239 0.65 -1.32 14.04
N LEU A 240 0.98 -1.38 15.33
CA LEU A 240 2.19 -0.74 15.88
C LEU A 240 3.46 -1.33 15.25
N THR A 241 3.51 -2.65 15.08
CA THR A 241 4.64 -3.35 14.47
C THR A 241 4.81 -2.93 13.01
N ILE A 242 3.72 -2.84 12.24
CA ILE A 242 3.77 -2.32 10.86
C ILE A 242 4.35 -0.91 10.84
N GLN A 243 3.93 -0.01 11.73
CA GLN A 243 4.44 1.37 11.72
C GLN A 243 5.91 1.48 12.11
N ILE A 244 6.35 0.72 13.12
CA ILE A 244 7.76 0.66 13.51
C ILE A 244 8.59 0.07 12.36
N MET A 245 8.15 -1.06 11.81
CA MET A 245 8.86 -1.76 10.75
C MET A 245 8.96 -0.91 9.48
N THR A 246 7.91 -0.18 9.10
CA THR A 246 7.94 0.73 7.94
C THR A 246 9.04 1.80 8.09
N ARG A 247 9.27 2.33 9.30
CA ARG A 247 10.36 3.28 9.57
C ARG A 247 11.73 2.62 9.50
N VAL A 248 11.88 1.42 10.06
CA VAL A 248 13.12 0.64 10.01
C VAL A 248 13.45 0.25 8.57
N ASN A 249 12.50 -0.25 7.80
CA ASN A 249 12.62 -0.61 6.39
C ASN A 249 13.17 0.54 5.57
N ARG A 250 12.64 1.76 5.76
CA ARG A 250 13.14 2.97 5.08
C ARG A 250 14.59 3.26 5.43
N TRP A 251 14.94 3.22 6.71
CA TRP A 251 16.32 3.48 7.16
C TRP A 251 17.30 2.43 6.62
N VAL A 252 16.95 1.15 6.70
CA VAL A 252 17.77 0.06 6.16
C VAL A 252 17.91 0.15 4.65
N ALA A 253 16.82 0.42 3.92
CA ALA A 253 16.85 0.54 2.46
C ALA A 253 17.77 1.69 2.01
N LEU A 254 17.73 2.85 2.68
CA LEU A 254 18.67 3.94 2.40
C LEU A 254 20.12 3.51 2.67
N LYS A 255 20.37 2.86 3.81
CA LYS A 255 21.73 2.43 4.16
C LYS A 255 22.28 1.38 3.19
N LEU A 256 21.44 0.47 2.70
CA LEU A 256 21.83 -0.50 1.69
C LEU A 256 22.17 0.17 0.35
N CYS A 257 21.44 1.21 -0.05
CA CYS A 257 21.75 1.97 -1.26
C CYS A 257 23.09 2.72 -1.12
N ASP A 258 23.37 3.29 0.05
CA ASP A 258 24.67 3.94 0.34
C ASP A 258 25.85 2.96 0.23
N ILE A 259 25.64 1.69 0.61
CA ILE A 259 26.65 0.62 0.52
C ILE A 259 26.85 0.17 -0.93
N GLU A 260 25.76 0.06 -1.70
CA GLU A 260 25.78 -0.36 -3.11
C GLU A 260 26.55 0.63 -3.99
N LYS A 261 26.53 1.93 -3.62
CA LYS A 261 27.16 3.04 -4.36
C LYS A 261 26.81 2.99 -5.85
N THR A 262 25.60 3.43 -6.21
CA THR A 262 25.18 3.50 -7.61
C THR A 262 25.89 4.61 -8.39
N ASN A 263 25.84 4.52 -9.72
CA ASN A 263 26.41 5.46 -10.67
C ASN A 263 25.63 6.79 -10.74
N SER A 264 24.31 6.74 -10.70
CA SER A 264 23.40 7.89 -10.82
C SER A 264 22.43 7.96 -9.64
N PHE A 265 21.81 9.12 -9.46
CA PHE A 265 20.79 9.33 -8.44
C PHE A 265 19.47 8.69 -8.85
N ALA A 266 19.13 8.71 -10.13
CA ALA A 266 18.00 7.94 -10.69
C ALA A 266 18.13 6.42 -10.44
N ALA A 267 19.33 5.84 -10.64
CA ALA A 267 19.57 4.43 -10.33
C ALA A 267 19.46 4.14 -8.83
N MET A 268 19.89 5.08 -7.98
CA MET A 268 19.70 4.99 -6.53
C MET A 268 18.22 4.99 -6.16
N GLU A 269 17.41 5.91 -6.72
CA GLU A 269 15.96 5.97 -6.51
C GLU A 269 15.28 4.66 -6.92
N ARG A 270 15.67 4.07 -8.07
CA ARG A 270 15.14 2.78 -8.54
C ARG A 270 15.50 1.63 -7.61
N ASN A 271 16.78 1.51 -7.23
CA ASN A 271 17.25 0.46 -6.32
C ASN A 271 16.64 0.58 -4.92
N PHE A 272 16.45 1.81 -4.43
CA PHE A 272 15.73 2.09 -3.20
C PHE A 272 14.26 1.65 -3.29
N THR A 273 13.60 2.01 -4.39
CA THR A 273 12.19 1.66 -4.67
C THR A 273 11.98 0.15 -4.59
N VAL A 274 12.82 -0.63 -5.27
CA VAL A 274 12.75 -2.11 -5.24
C VAL A 274 12.88 -2.63 -3.81
N LYS A 275 13.94 -2.25 -3.09
CA LYS A 275 14.22 -2.76 -1.73
C LYS A 275 13.12 -2.37 -0.75
N MET A 276 12.70 -1.10 -0.76
CA MET A 276 11.66 -0.59 0.12
C MET A 276 10.31 -1.27 -0.16
N PHE A 277 9.96 -1.46 -1.44
CA PHE A 277 8.75 -2.18 -1.83
C PHE A 277 8.78 -3.63 -1.33
N THR A 278 9.88 -4.37 -1.55
CA THR A 278 10.00 -5.76 -1.09
C THR A 278 9.88 -5.85 0.44
N PHE A 279 10.56 -5.00 1.19
CA PHE A 279 10.44 -5.00 2.65
C PHE A 279 9.02 -4.68 3.12
N GLN A 280 8.38 -3.68 2.51
CA GLN A 280 7.02 -3.30 2.84
C GLN A 280 6.02 -4.40 2.50
N PHE A 281 6.20 -5.08 1.37
CA PHE A 281 5.39 -6.19 0.94
C PHE A 281 5.38 -7.31 1.99
N PHE A 282 6.55 -7.83 2.37
CA PHE A 282 6.62 -8.88 3.38
C PHE A 282 6.15 -8.42 4.77
N THR A 283 6.39 -7.16 5.12
CA THR A 283 5.89 -6.59 6.40
C THR A 283 4.37 -6.63 6.49
N LEU A 284 3.66 -6.37 5.38
CA LEU A 284 2.21 -6.32 5.35
C LEU A 284 1.55 -7.68 5.08
N PHE A 285 2.13 -8.47 4.19
CA PHE A 285 1.50 -9.70 3.70
C PHE A 285 1.96 -10.98 4.40
N SER A 286 3.12 -10.99 5.08
CA SER A 286 3.62 -12.20 5.76
C SER A 286 2.64 -12.76 6.79
N SER A 287 2.04 -11.90 7.61
CA SER A 287 1.03 -12.33 8.59
C SER A 287 -0.25 -12.85 7.94
N LEU A 288 -0.64 -12.28 6.79
CA LEU A 288 -1.83 -12.70 6.06
C LEU A 288 -1.60 -14.04 5.36
N PHE A 289 -0.41 -14.26 4.80
CA PHE A 289 -0.02 -15.56 4.26
C PHE A 289 0.04 -16.64 5.35
N TYR A 290 0.52 -16.29 6.55
CA TYR A 290 0.47 -17.21 7.68
C TYR A 290 -0.97 -17.62 8.02
N VAL A 291 -1.87 -16.65 8.17
CA VAL A 291 -3.29 -16.90 8.49
C VAL A 291 -4.01 -17.65 7.37
N ALA A 292 -3.69 -17.37 6.10
CA ALA A 292 -4.35 -18.01 4.96
C ALA A 292 -3.89 -19.45 4.72
N PHE A 293 -2.59 -19.73 4.84
CA PHE A 293 -2.02 -20.99 4.37
C PHE A 293 -1.58 -21.95 5.48
N PHE A 294 -1.17 -21.44 6.64
CA PHE A 294 -0.55 -22.23 7.71
C PHE A 294 -1.46 -22.40 8.93
N LEU A 295 -2.28 -21.39 9.23
CA LEU A 295 -3.19 -21.43 10.37
C LEU A 295 -4.21 -22.58 10.23
N GLY A 296 -4.38 -23.37 11.29
CA GLY A 296 -5.35 -24.47 11.32
C GLY A 296 -4.95 -25.76 10.59
N ARG A 297 -3.93 -25.74 9.73
CA ARG A 297 -3.49 -26.93 8.98
C ARG A 297 -2.51 -27.84 9.72
N ILE A 298 -1.78 -27.30 10.69
CA ILE A 298 -0.74 -28.03 11.44
C ILE A 298 -1.29 -28.54 12.79
N ASN A 299 -2.62 -28.53 12.95
CA ASN A 299 -3.26 -28.94 14.17
C ASN A 299 -3.49 -30.45 14.11
N GLY A 300 -2.80 -31.19 14.99
CA GLY A 300 -3.07 -32.61 15.20
C GLY A 300 -4.52 -32.86 15.67
N HIS A 301 -4.86 -34.12 15.91
CA HIS A 301 -6.21 -34.50 16.33
C HIS A 301 -6.36 -34.53 17.86
N PRO A 302 -7.59 -34.55 18.39
CA PRO A 302 -7.83 -34.82 19.80
C PRO A 302 -7.09 -36.08 20.27
N GLY A 303 -6.22 -35.90 21.27
CA GLY A 303 -5.32 -36.94 21.79
C GLY A 303 -3.84 -36.67 21.49
N GLU A 304 -3.52 -36.17 20.30
CA GLU A 304 -2.14 -35.88 19.87
C GLU A 304 -2.06 -34.53 19.18
N TYR A 305 -1.98 -33.47 19.99
CA TYR A 305 -1.87 -32.10 19.49
C TYR A 305 -0.42 -31.72 19.22
N ALA A 306 -0.19 -31.03 18.11
CA ALA A 306 1.07 -30.33 17.86
C ALA A 306 1.26 -29.22 18.90
N ARG A 307 2.36 -29.29 19.65
CA ARG A 307 2.71 -28.33 20.70
C ARG A 307 3.99 -27.59 20.35
N ILE A 308 3.94 -26.26 20.35
CA ILE A 308 5.12 -25.40 20.28
C ILE A 308 5.34 -24.80 21.67
N ALA A 309 6.56 -24.93 22.20
CA ALA A 309 6.92 -24.46 23.54
C ALA A 309 5.98 -24.98 24.67
N GLY A 310 5.47 -26.20 24.54
CA GLY A 310 4.59 -26.84 25.54
C GLY A 310 3.14 -26.34 25.56
N ARG A 311 2.75 -25.43 24.65
CA ARG A 311 1.36 -24.95 24.49
C ARG A 311 0.78 -25.46 23.16
N ARG A 312 -0.52 -25.73 23.12
CA ARG A 312 -1.27 -26.18 21.92
C ARG A 312 -1.32 -25.08 20.85
N LEU A 313 -1.18 -25.46 19.58
CA LEU A 313 -1.26 -24.54 18.44
C LEU A 313 -2.67 -23.96 18.25
N GLU A 314 -2.73 -22.79 17.61
CA GLU A 314 -3.96 -22.05 17.30
C GLU A 314 -4.94 -22.92 16.49
N GLU A 315 -6.14 -23.14 17.02
CA GLU A 315 -7.28 -23.58 16.22
C GLU A 315 -7.97 -22.37 15.59
N CYS A 316 -8.40 -22.51 14.35
CA CYS A 316 -9.14 -21.44 13.69
C CYS A 316 -10.41 -21.10 14.47
N HIS A 317 -10.86 -19.86 14.31
CA HIS A 317 -12.16 -19.46 14.81
C HIS A 317 -13.23 -20.46 14.32
N PRO A 318 -14.30 -20.72 15.10
CA PRO A 318 -15.36 -21.68 14.78
C PRO A 318 -16.00 -21.47 13.40
N SER A 319 -15.84 -20.27 12.86
CA SER A 319 -16.32 -19.80 11.57
C SER A 319 -15.38 -20.04 10.40
N GLY A 320 -14.19 -20.59 10.67
CA GLY A 320 -13.13 -20.85 9.70
C GLY A 320 -12.02 -19.80 9.71
N CYS A 321 -10.83 -20.21 9.29
CA CYS A 321 -9.62 -19.37 9.21
C CYS A 321 -9.79 -18.19 8.23
N LEU A 322 -10.67 -18.34 7.24
CA LEU A 322 -11.01 -17.30 6.27
C LEU A 322 -11.59 -16.06 6.97
N THR A 323 -12.32 -16.25 8.08
CA THR A 323 -12.86 -15.12 8.84
C THR A 323 -11.82 -14.30 9.57
N ASP A 324 -10.81 -14.95 10.16
CA ASP A 324 -9.67 -14.25 10.76
C ASP A 324 -8.91 -13.44 9.69
N LEU A 325 -8.75 -14.03 8.49
CA LEU A 325 -8.12 -13.36 7.35
C LEU A 325 -8.92 -12.12 6.90
N PHE A 326 -10.24 -12.22 6.73
CA PHE A 326 -11.05 -11.07 6.33
C PHE A 326 -10.98 -9.98 7.39
N ILE A 327 -11.11 -10.32 8.69
CA ILE A 327 -11.12 -9.32 9.77
C ILE A 327 -9.79 -8.59 9.77
N GLN A 328 -8.68 -9.34 9.69
CA GLN A 328 -7.35 -8.76 9.65
C GLN A 328 -7.16 -7.87 8.42
N MET A 329 -7.62 -8.29 7.25
CA MET A 329 -7.51 -7.50 6.03
C MET A 329 -8.40 -6.25 6.06
N ALA A 330 -9.63 -6.36 6.57
CA ALA A 330 -10.54 -5.23 6.75
C ALA A 330 -9.96 -4.22 7.75
N VAL A 331 -9.38 -4.69 8.86
CA VAL A 331 -8.71 -3.82 9.84
C VAL A 331 -7.49 -3.16 9.20
N ILE A 332 -6.60 -3.89 8.54
CA ILE A 332 -5.41 -3.28 7.91
C ILE A 332 -5.83 -2.26 6.83
N MET A 333 -6.76 -2.62 5.95
CA MET A 333 -7.17 -1.78 4.83
C MET A 333 -8.02 -0.58 5.26
N LEU A 334 -8.93 -0.72 6.24
CA LEU A 334 -9.72 0.41 6.75
C LEU A 334 -8.90 1.25 7.73
N LEU A 335 -8.24 0.64 8.72
CA LEU A 335 -7.57 1.36 9.79
C LEU A 335 -6.31 2.07 9.29
N LYS A 336 -5.44 1.39 8.53
CA LYS A 336 -4.21 2.04 8.01
C LYS A 336 -4.58 3.20 7.10
N GLN A 337 -5.50 2.98 6.17
CA GLN A 337 -5.87 3.96 5.16
C GLN A 337 -6.60 5.15 5.78
N THR A 338 -7.60 4.91 6.64
CA THR A 338 -8.32 6.01 7.30
C THR A 338 -7.42 6.76 8.28
N LEU A 339 -6.61 6.07 9.09
CA LEU A 339 -5.71 6.75 10.03
C LEU A 339 -4.61 7.51 9.32
N ASN A 340 -3.99 6.97 8.27
CA ASN A 340 -2.99 7.68 7.48
C ASN A 340 -3.60 8.96 6.89
N ASN A 341 -4.75 8.85 6.22
CA ASN A 341 -5.45 9.98 5.62
C ASN A 341 -5.81 11.05 6.67
N ILE A 342 -6.24 10.62 7.86
CA ILE A 342 -6.56 11.50 8.99
C ILE A 342 -5.30 12.19 9.52
N PHE A 343 -4.25 11.44 9.89
CA PHE A 343 -3.02 12.01 10.45
C PHE A 343 -2.31 12.91 9.45
N GLU A 344 -2.26 12.49 8.19
CA GLU A 344 -1.61 13.21 7.11
C GLU A 344 -2.30 14.55 6.80
N PHE A 345 -3.63 14.63 6.94
CA PHE A 345 -4.33 15.89 6.82
C PHE A 345 -4.24 16.74 8.09
N ILE A 346 -4.53 16.14 9.25
CA ILE A 346 -4.69 16.85 10.52
C ILE A 346 -3.37 17.44 11.02
N VAL A 347 -2.25 16.71 10.92
CA VAL A 347 -0.94 17.16 11.43
C VAL A 347 -0.46 18.45 10.77
N PRO A 348 -0.33 18.55 9.44
CA PRO A 348 0.07 19.79 8.78
C PRO A 348 -1.00 20.88 8.89
N TRP A 349 -2.29 20.54 8.91
CA TRP A 349 -3.35 21.52 9.12
C TRP A 349 -3.29 22.17 10.50
N LEU A 350 -3.09 21.39 11.58
CA LEU A 350 -2.88 21.89 12.94
C LEU A 350 -1.64 22.78 13.02
N ARG A 351 -0.51 22.33 12.46
CA ARG A 351 0.74 23.13 12.40
C ARG A 351 0.51 24.45 11.69
N ASN A 352 -0.21 24.45 10.57
CA ASN A 352 -0.55 25.66 9.83
C ASN A 352 -1.55 26.55 10.58
N CYS A 353 -2.52 25.98 11.29
CA CYS A 353 -3.49 26.73 12.09
C CYS A 353 -2.81 27.46 13.27
N LEU A 354 -1.92 26.77 13.99
CA LEU A 354 -1.11 27.33 15.06
C LEU A 354 -0.21 28.46 14.53
N ARG A 355 0.44 28.26 13.38
CA ARG A 355 1.34 29.23 12.76
C ARG A 355 0.61 30.41 12.08
N ARG A 356 -0.64 30.23 11.65
CA ARG A 356 -1.49 31.33 11.13
C ARG A 356 -1.74 32.41 12.17
N LYS A 357 -1.81 32.06 13.46
CA LYS A 357 -1.91 33.06 14.55
C LYS A 357 -0.68 33.97 14.58
N THR A 358 0.51 33.43 14.36
CA THR A 358 1.78 34.18 14.26
C THR A 358 1.88 34.97 12.96
N ALA A 359 1.47 34.40 11.82
CA ALA A 359 1.53 35.03 10.50
C ALA A 359 0.59 36.24 10.33
N LYS A 360 -0.54 36.29 11.06
CA LYS A 360 -1.46 37.44 11.06
C LYS A 360 -0.80 38.77 11.48
N LYS A 361 0.23 38.73 12.34
CA LYS A 361 1.02 39.94 12.69
C LYS A 361 1.81 40.47 11.48
N LEU A 362 2.36 39.59 10.64
CA LEU A 362 3.11 39.97 9.44
C LEU A 362 2.18 40.39 8.28
N GLN A 363 0.97 39.82 8.22
CA GLN A 363 -0.04 40.18 7.22
C GLN A 363 -0.51 41.63 7.33
N ARG A 364 -0.65 42.17 8.56
CA ARG A 364 -0.99 43.58 8.79
C ARG A 364 0.09 44.53 8.23
N LYS A 365 1.37 44.17 8.33
CA LYS A 365 2.51 44.95 7.80
C LYS A 365 2.56 44.99 6.26
N CYS A 366 2.27 43.88 5.57
CA CYS A 366 2.22 43.87 4.10
C CYS A 366 0.94 44.52 3.55
N GLY A 367 -0.18 44.52 4.29
CA GLY A 367 -1.40 45.24 3.88
C GLY A 367 -1.16 46.75 3.66
N GLN A 368 -0.27 47.36 4.45
CA GLN A 368 0.15 48.76 4.29
C GLN A 368 1.02 49.00 3.05
N CYS A 369 1.72 47.98 2.53
CA CYS A 369 2.55 48.11 1.32
C CYS A 369 1.75 48.12 0.02
N TYR A 370 0.54 47.57 -0.02
CA TYR A 370 -0.29 47.58 -1.23
C TYR A 370 -0.66 49.01 -1.67
N ARG A 371 -0.55 49.99 -0.76
CA ARG A 371 -0.77 51.41 -1.02
C ARG A 371 0.45 52.14 -1.59
N LYS A 372 1.63 51.51 -1.58
CA LYS A 372 2.89 52.00 -2.17
C LYS A 372 3.46 50.94 -3.12
N ALA A 373 2.70 50.60 -4.17
CA ALA A 373 3.26 49.80 -5.25
C ALA A 373 4.31 50.64 -6.00
N CYS A 374 5.57 50.22 -5.96
CA CYS A 374 6.63 50.84 -6.75
C CYS A 374 6.36 50.57 -8.22
N HIS A 375 6.18 51.63 -9.00
CA HIS A 375 6.16 51.56 -10.45
C HIS A 375 7.59 51.25 -10.91
N ASN A 376 7.83 50.07 -11.47
CA ASN A 376 9.02 49.89 -12.30
C ASN A 376 8.77 50.59 -13.64
N ASN A 377 9.82 51.17 -14.23
CA ASN A 377 9.79 51.94 -15.50
C ASN A 377 9.31 51.12 -16.74
N GLN A 378 8.94 49.84 -16.56
CA GLN A 378 8.47 48.92 -17.60
C GLN A 378 7.00 48.46 -17.42
N GLY A 379 6.23 49.08 -16.50
CA GLY A 379 4.80 48.75 -16.33
C GLY A 379 4.53 47.39 -15.67
N GLN A 380 5.54 46.76 -15.07
CA GLN A 380 5.43 45.48 -14.40
C GLN A 380 5.30 45.69 -12.88
N TYR A 381 4.18 45.21 -12.31
CA TYR A 381 3.90 45.32 -10.87
C TYR A 381 4.70 44.30 -10.08
N ASP A 382 5.83 44.70 -9.51
CA ASP A 382 6.58 43.87 -8.56
C ASP A 382 6.09 44.06 -7.12
N ALA A 383 5.91 42.95 -6.40
CA ALA A 383 5.56 43.00 -4.98
C ALA A 383 6.72 43.60 -4.17
N CYS A 384 6.41 44.43 -3.16
CA CYS A 384 7.44 44.98 -2.28
C CYS A 384 8.20 43.88 -1.50
N ASP A 385 9.40 44.19 -1.03
CA ASP A 385 10.29 43.22 -0.36
C ASP A 385 9.67 42.61 0.90
N ILE A 386 8.88 43.39 1.66
CA ILE A 386 8.15 42.88 2.84
C ILE A 386 7.13 41.82 2.41
N CYS A 387 6.46 42.02 1.27
CA CYS A 387 5.48 41.07 0.76
C CYS A 387 6.13 39.85 0.10
N LYS A 388 7.32 39.99 -0.50
CA LYS A 388 8.18 38.89 -0.98
C LYS A 388 8.70 38.04 0.20
N LEU A 389 9.24 38.67 1.24
CA LEU A 389 9.72 38.01 2.45
C LEU A 389 8.58 37.23 3.13
N ARG A 390 7.38 37.83 3.24
CA ARG A 390 6.20 37.12 3.76
C ARG A 390 5.88 35.89 2.93
N ASP A 391 5.96 35.98 1.60
CA ASP A 391 5.65 34.85 0.72
C ASP A 391 6.67 33.72 0.88
N TRP A 392 7.95 34.08 0.93
CA TRP A 392 9.03 33.15 1.23
C TRP A 392 8.83 32.49 2.60
N LEU A 393 8.54 33.26 3.64
CA LEU A 393 8.32 32.76 5.00
C LEU A 393 7.07 31.88 5.07
N TYR A 394 6.02 32.21 4.31
CA TYR A 394 4.82 31.40 4.22
C TYR A 394 5.13 30.02 3.63
N ASN A 395 5.83 29.99 2.49
CA ASN A 395 6.26 28.74 1.85
C ASN A 395 7.25 27.96 2.72
N TYR A 396 8.16 28.65 3.41
CA TYR A 396 9.11 28.01 4.33
C TYR A 396 8.42 27.29 5.49
N HIS A 397 7.29 27.82 5.99
CA HIS A 397 6.54 27.18 7.08
C HIS A 397 5.68 25.99 6.66
N LEU A 398 5.48 25.76 5.35
CA LEU A 398 4.81 24.57 4.83
C LEU A 398 5.61 23.30 5.13
N ALA A 399 4.94 22.15 5.10
CA ALA A 399 5.56 20.86 5.31
C ALA A 399 6.67 20.60 4.29
N HIS A 400 7.78 20.03 4.76
CA HIS A 400 8.93 19.74 3.91
C HIS A 400 8.62 18.55 3.00
N THR A 401 8.90 18.69 1.70
CA THR A 401 8.80 17.64 0.69
C THR A 401 10.19 17.23 0.22
N ASP A 402 10.48 15.93 0.22
CA ASP A 402 11.66 15.30 -0.36
C ASP A 402 11.32 14.59 -1.69
N ALA A 403 12.36 14.18 -2.44
CA ALA A 403 12.17 13.45 -3.70
C ALA A 403 11.40 12.13 -3.50
N PHE A 404 11.49 11.54 -2.31
CA PHE A 404 10.80 10.32 -1.91
C PHE A 404 9.36 10.54 -1.43
N SER A 405 8.88 11.78 -1.29
CA SER A 405 7.52 12.05 -0.84
C SER A 405 6.50 11.41 -1.78
N LEU A 406 6.63 11.66 -3.09
CA LEU A 406 5.76 11.09 -4.12
C LEU A 406 5.87 9.56 -4.20
N PHE A 407 7.06 9.00 -3.92
CA PHE A 407 7.25 7.55 -3.86
C PHE A 407 6.39 6.92 -2.75
N ASN A 408 6.27 7.56 -1.58
CA ASN A 408 5.42 7.04 -0.51
C ASN A 408 3.94 7.01 -0.92
N GLU A 409 3.47 8.05 -1.63
CA GLU A 409 2.10 8.09 -2.19
C GLU A 409 1.87 6.92 -3.15
N PHE A 410 2.80 6.69 -4.08
CA PHE A 410 2.74 5.55 -4.98
C PHE A 410 2.77 4.22 -4.24
N LEU A 411 3.66 4.05 -3.27
CA LEU A 411 3.80 2.82 -2.50
C LEU A 411 2.49 2.47 -1.78
N GLU A 412 1.79 3.47 -1.25
CA GLU A 412 0.47 3.28 -0.63
C GLU A 412 -0.56 2.73 -1.63
N MET A 413 -0.63 3.33 -2.82
CA MET A 413 -1.55 2.88 -3.86
C MET A 413 -1.21 1.49 -4.42
N VAL A 414 0.08 1.18 -4.59
CA VAL A 414 0.55 -0.14 -5.05
C VAL A 414 0.20 -1.21 -4.03
N VAL A 415 0.42 -0.93 -2.75
CA VAL A 415 0.03 -1.84 -1.66
C VAL A 415 -1.49 -2.07 -1.66
N GLN A 416 -2.30 -1.02 -1.85
CA GLN A 416 -3.74 -1.16 -1.98
C GLN A 416 -4.13 -2.03 -3.17
N PHE A 417 -3.49 -1.82 -4.33
CA PHE A 417 -3.69 -2.67 -5.51
C PHE A 417 -3.42 -4.14 -5.19
N SER A 418 -2.29 -4.44 -4.54
CA SER A 418 -1.94 -5.81 -4.12
C SER A 418 -2.99 -6.44 -3.20
N PHE A 419 -3.56 -5.67 -2.25
CA PHE A 419 -4.68 -6.15 -1.42
C PHE A 419 -5.91 -6.51 -2.26
N THR A 420 -6.24 -5.67 -3.25
CA THR A 420 -7.41 -5.89 -4.12
C THR A 420 -7.24 -7.02 -5.13
N THR A 421 -6.02 -7.51 -5.39
CA THR A 421 -5.78 -8.58 -6.36
C THR A 421 -5.43 -9.92 -5.71
N ILE A 422 -4.60 -9.94 -4.66
CA ILE A 422 -4.09 -11.19 -4.07
C ILE A 422 -5.15 -11.87 -3.20
N PHE A 423 -5.85 -11.09 -2.37
CA PHE A 423 -6.76 -11.61 -1.35
C PHE A 423 -8.24 -11.42 -1.72
N VAL A 424 -8.51 -11.14 -2.99
CA VAL A 424 -9.85 -10.83 -3.47
C VAL A 424 -10.81 -12.01 -3.37
N ALA A 425 -10.29 -13.23 -3.47
CA ALA A 425 -11.04 -14.46 -3.27
C ALA A 425 -11.62 -14.57 -1.85
N ALA A 426 -10.94 -14.00 -0.84
CA ALA A 426 -11.41 -13.98 0.54
C ALA A 426 -12.37 -12.81 0.83
N PHE A 427 -12.34 -11.73 0.02
CA PHE A 427 -13.13 -10.53 0.27
C PHE A 427 -13.53 -9.81 -1.04
N PRO A 428 -14.70 -10.14 -1.62
CA PRO A 428 -15.16 -9.58 -2.89
C PRO A 428 -15.48 -8.08 -2.85
N LEU A 429 -15.69 -7.51 -1.65
CA LEU A 429 -15.92 -6.07 -1.47
C LEU A 429 -14.62 -5.24 -1.41
N ALA A 430 -13.43 -5.87 -1.50
CA ALA A 430 -12.16 -5.14 -1.49
C ALA A 430 -12.09 -4.03 -2.55
N PRO A 431 -12.49 -4.27 -3.82
CA PRO A 431 -12.45 -3.23 -4.85
C PRO A 431 -13.40 -2.06 -4.57
N LEU A 432 -14.53 -2.29 -3.89
CA LEU A 432 -15.44 -1.22 -3.48
C LEU A 432 -14.78 -0.31 -2.43
N LEU A 433 -14.17 -0.90 -1.40
CA LEU A 433 -13.48 -0.12 -0.36
C LEU A 433 -12.29 0.65 -0.94
N ALA A 434 -11.53 0.02 -1.83
CA ALA A 434 -10.45 0.66 -2.58
C ALA A 434 -10.96 1.81 -3.48
N LEU A 435 -12.12 1.66 -4.13
CA LEU A 435 -12.73 2.70 -4.95
C LEU A 435 -13.12 3.91 -4.11
N ILE A 436 -13.79 3.67 -2.98
CA ILE A 436 -14.17 4.74 -2.04
C ILE A 436 -12.91 5.46 -1.56
N ASN A 437 -11.88 4.70 -1.17
CA ASN A 437 -10.62 5.28 -0.73
C ASN A 437 -9.98 6.16 -1.81
N ASN A 438 -9.80 5.64 -3.02
CA ASN A 438 -9.17 6.39 -4.12
C ASN A 438 -9.90 7.70 -4.44
N VAL A 439 -11.24 7.73 -4.34
CA VAL A 439 -12.03 8.93 -4.56
C VAL A 439 -11.70 10.02 -3.54
N PHE A 440 -11.55 9.66 -2.26
CA PHE A 440 -11.08 10.58 -1.23
C PHE A 440 -9.61 10.94 -1.42
N GLU A 441 -8.78 9.95 -1.72
CA GLU A 441 -7.33 10.08 -1.85
C GLU A 441 -6.92 11.09 -2.92
N ILE A 442 -7.49 10.98 -4.12
CA ILE A 442 -7.21 11.91 -5.24
C ILE A 442 -7.37 13.37 -4.79
N ARG A 443 -8.34 13.64 -3.90
CA ARG A 443 -8.61 14.99 -3.41
C ARG A 443 -7.76 15.34 -2.20
N LEU A 444 -7.53 14.40 -1.28
CA LEU A 444 -6.64 14.59 -0.13
C LEU A 444 -5.24 14.94 -0.58
N ASP A 445 -4.66 14.18 -1.50
CA ASP A 445 -3.32 14.42 -2.04
C ASP A 445 -3.25 15.75 -2.78
N ALA A 446 -4.26 16.09 -3.57
CA ALA A 446 -4.31 17.36 -4.27
C ALA A 446 -4.35 18.53 -3.28
N ILE A 447 -5.12 18.42 -2.19
CA ILE A 447 -5.19 19.43 -1.14
C ILE A 447 -3.86 19.53 -0.38
N LYS A 448 -3.24 18.38 -0.07
CA LYS A 448 -1.95 18.24 0.62
C LYS A 448 -0.84 18.93 -0.16
N MET A 449 -0.63 18.53 -1.42
CA MET A 449 0.41 19.06 -2.30
C MET A 449 0.22 20.54 -2.65
N VAL A 450 -1.03 21.01 -2.79
CA VAL A 450 -1.31 22.41 -3.17
C VAL A 450 -1.30 23.37 -1.98
N ASN A 451 -1.73 22.95 -0.78
CA ASN A 451 -1.96 23.87 0.34
C ASN A 451 -1.08 23.68 1.57
N LEU A 452 -0.57 22.47 1.80
CA LEU A 452 0.02 22.07 3.08
C LEU A 452 1.53 21.80 2.97
N GLU A 453 1.97 21.43 1.78
CA GLU A 453 3.36 21.10 1.46
C GLU A 453 4.08 22.19 0.69
N ARG A 454 5.41 22.15 0.73
CA ARG A 454 6.25 22.94 -0.17
C ARG A 454 6.11 22.41 -1.60
N ARG A 455 6.28 23.29 -2.59
CA ARG A 455 6.22 22.89 -3.99
C ARG A 455 7.38 21.96 -4.32
N LEU A 456 7.04 20.76 -4.78
CA LEU A 456 7.98 19.80 -5.37
C LEU A 456 8.71 20.43 -6.55
N VAL A 457 9.99 20.10 -6.69
CA VAL A 457 10.78 20.50 -7.87
C VAL A 457 10.22 19.75 -9.08
N PRO A 458 9.78 20.45 -10.14
CA PRO A 458 9.26 19.78 -11.33
C PRO A 458 10.34 18.90 -11.96
N ARG A 459 10.03 17.62 -12.11
CA ARG A 459 10.87 16.64 -12.82
C ARG A 459 10.11 16.03 -13.99
N LYS A 460 10.81 15.87 -15.10
CA LYS A 460 10.33 15.11 -16.25
C LYS A 460 10.48 13.64 -15.98
N THR A 461 9.54 12.83 -16.46
CA THR A 461 9.65 11.39 -16.42
C THR A 461 8.76 10.79 -17.51
N ASN A 462 9.14 9.60 -17.98
CA ASN A 462 8.37 8.82 -18.95
C ASN A 462 7.66 7.63 -18.29
N ASP A 463 8.02 7.32 -17.05
CA ASP A 463 7.50 6.18 -16.32
C ASP A 463 7.26 6.50 -14.84
N ILE A 464 6.47 5.67 -14.19
CA ILE A 464 6.18 5.77 -12.75
C ILE A 464 7.25 5.06 -11.91
N GLY A 465 8.23 4.40 -12.55
CA GLY A 465 9.06 3.38 -11.91
C GLY A 465 8.33 2.03 -11.88
N GLU A 466 7.55 1.77 -12.91
CA GLU A 466 6.52 0.72 -12.97
C GLU A 466 7.08 -0.70 -13.10
N LEU A 467 8.39 -0.82 -13.32
CA LEU A 467 9.13 -2.08 -13.39
C LEU A 467 8.90 -2.99 -12.17
N CYS A 468 8.76 -2.44 -10.96
CA CYS A 468 8.48 -3.24 -9.76
C CYS A 468 7.05 -3.81 -9.74
N MET A 469 6.06 -3.01 -10.14
CA MET A 469 4.65 -3.42 -10.09
C MET A 469 4.32 -4.39 -11.23
N GLN A 470 4.86 -4.13 -12.42
CA GLN A 470 4.71 -5.00 -13.57
C GLN A 470 5.44 -6.34 -13.35
N GLY A 471 6.66 -6.33 -12.81
CA GLY A 471 7.36 -7.56 -12.39
C GLY A 471 6.56 -8.31 -11.33
N TYR A 472 6.17 -7.63 -10.24
CA TYR A 472 5.40 -8.23 -9.15
C TYR A 472 4.10 -8.90 -9.64
N ILE A 473 3.29 -8.23 -10.47
CA ILE A 473 2.00 -8.78 -10.90
C ILE A 473 2.19 -9.91 -11.91
N ASN A 474 3.16 -9.80 -12.84
CA ASN A 474 3.44 -10.84 -13.81
C ASN A 474 4.04 -12.10 -13.12
N ASP A 475 4.87 -11.90 -12.10
CA ASP A 475 5.48 -12.95 -11.29
C ASP A 475 4.47 -13.57 -10.29
N THR A 476 3.55 -12.77 -9.75
CA THR A 476 2.47 -13.25 -8.85
C THR A 476 1.38 -14.01 -9.62
N LEU A 477 0.99 -13.55 -10.81
CA LEU A 477 0.06 -14.30 -11.67
C LEU A 477 0.69 -15.62 -12.15
N SER A 478 1.96 -15.61 -12.55
CA SER A 478 2.64 -16.82 -12.99
C SER A 478 2.84 -17.83 -11.86
N THR A 479 3.14 -17.39 -10.64
CA THR A 479 3.19 -18.27 -9.45
C THR A 479 1.81 -18.80 -9.06
N ALA A 480 0.74 -18.00 -9.17
CA ALA A 480 -0.63 -18.47 -8.97
C ALA A 480 -1.03 -19.58 -9.97
N VAL A 481 -0.63 -19.42 -11.25
CA VAL A 481 -0.85 -20.44 -12.30
C VAL A 481 -0.06 -21.72 -12.02
N LEU A 482 1.20 -21.62 -11.58
CA LEU A 482 2.03 -22.79 -11.24
C LEU A 482 1.51 -23.58 -10.02
N SER A 483 0.87 -22.92 -9.07
CA SER A 483 0.31 -23.57 -7.87
C SER A 483 -0.98 -24.35 -8.14
N HIS A 484 -1.57 -24.22 -9.33
CA HIS A 484 -2.81 -24.91 -9.68
C HIS A 484 -2.52 -26.39 -9.95
N ALA A 485 -3.19 -27.28 -9.20
CA ALA A 485 -2.95 -28.73 -9.27
C ALA A 485 -3.13 -29.34 -10.68
N GLY A 486 -3.94 -28.71 -11.54
CA GLY A 486 -4.08 -29.10 -12.95
C GLY A 486 -2.81 -28.86 -13.78
N VAL A 487 -2.10 -27.74 -13.55
CA VAL A 487 -0.89 -27.38 -14.31
C VAL A 487 0.30 -28.26 -13.90
N GLY A 488 0.39 -28.66 -12.63
CA GLY A 488 1.39 -29.61 -12.16
C GLY A 488 1.23 -31.02 -12.73
N ASN A 489 0.02 -31.38 -13.18
CA ASN A 489 -0.28 -32.68 -13.79
C ASN A 489 -0.22 -32.67 -15.33
N ASP A 490 -0.21 -31.49 -15.96
CA ASP A 490 -0.21 -31.34 -17.42
C ASP A 490 1.20 -31.44 -18.04
N PHE A 491 2.25 -31.38 -17.24
CA PHE A 491 3.63 -31.57 -17.69
C PHE A 491 4.15 -32.92 -17.23
N LEU A 492 4.39 -33.83 -18.18
CA LEU A 492 5.13 -35.06 -17.91
C LEU A 492 6.57 -34.70 -17.48
N PRO A 493 7.21 -35.46 -16.57
CA PRO A 493 8.58 -35.18 -16.11
C PRO A 493 9.58 -34.98 -17.26
N ASP A 494 9.39 -35.70 -18.36
CA ASP A 494 10.25 -35.64 -19.55
C ASP A 494 10.10 -34.33 -20.34
N GLN A 495 8.99 -33.60 -20.19
CA GLN A 495 8.75 -32.31 -20.83
C GLN A 495 9.43 -31.14 -20.10
N MET A 496 9.88 -31.38 -18.85
CA MET A 496 10.65 -30.40 -18.06
C MET A 496 12.17 -30.57 -18.24
N ILE A 497 12.60 -31.47 -19.13
CA ILE A 497 14.00 -31.73 -19.45
C ILE A 497 14.27 -31.16 -20.84
N THR A 498 15.15 -30.17 -20.92
CA THR A 498 15.59 -29.64 -22.23
C THR A 498 16.29 -30.74 -23.04
N SER A 499 16.37 -30.59 -24.37
CA SER A 499 17.06 -31.56 -25.24
C SER A 499 18.56 -31.76 -24.89
N GLY A 500 19.13 -30.94 -24.00
CA GLY A 500 20.46 -31.10 -23.42
C GLY A 500 20.50 -31.84 -22.07
N GLY A 501 19.39 -32.40 -21.59
CA GLY A 501 19.32 -33.15 -20.32
C GLY A 501 19.19 -32.29 -19.05
N PHE A 502 19.00 -30.97 -19.19
CA PHE A 502 18.85 -30.08 -18.04
C PHE A 502 17.40 -30.01 -17.60
N ASN A 503 17.15 -30.33 -16.33
CA ASN A 503 15.86 -30.18 -15.69
C ASN A 503 15.62 -28.70 -15.33
N VAL A 504 14.57 -28.12 -15.90
CA VAL A 504 14.25 -26.69 -15.78
C VAL A 504 13.78 -26.32 -14.35
N THR A 505 13.46 -27.32 -13.50
CA THR A 505 13.07 -27.09 -12.10
C THR A 505 14.25 -26.96 -11.13
N GLU A 506 15.47 -27.32 -11.54
CA GLU A 506 16.66 -27.20 -10.71
C GLU A 506 17.55 -26.06 -11.24
N CYS A 507 17.52 -24.91 -10.56
CA CYS A 507 18.57 -23.90 -10.74
C CYS A 507 19.87 -24.42 -10.14
N ARG A 508 20.92 -24.58 -10.95
CA ARG A 508 22.27 -24.87 -10.49
C ARG A 508 23.17 -23.65 -10.61
#